data_AF-A0AA91FIW8-F1
#
_entry.id   AF-A0AA91FIW8-F1
#
_cell.length_a   1.000
_cell.length_b   1.000
_cell.length_c   1.000
_cell.angle_alpha   90.00
_cell.angle_beta   90.00
_cell.angle_gamma   90.00
#
_symmetry.space_group_name_H-M   'P 1'
#
loop_
_entity.id
_entity.type
_entity.pdbx_description
1 polymer ?
#
loop_
_entity_poly.entity_id
_entity_poly.type
_entity_poly.pdbx_seq_one_letter_code
_entity_poly.pdbx_strand_id
1 'polypeptide(L)'
;MKKSTSIMVLMLGLAASSANAGFLDSLGAVRDVVGSIGYTADTVSYAKNSTKEMSDKLGLSGKTKTVQENSQGGLRSGDVLVSKLATLKLYGDSGKNKFVTTLGKADALVFMGEEENGMIHVSSDKGEGWVQKPLVALR
;
A
#
# COMPACT_ATOMS: atom_id res chain seq x y z
N MET A 1 -55.56 -13.93 -76.95
CA MET A 1 -55.35 -12.54 -77.43
C MET A 1 -55.43 -11.64 -76.19
N LYS A 2 -54.30 -11.23 -75.60
CA LYS A 2 -53.77 -9.84 -75.60
C LYS A 2 -54.91 -8.81 -75.48
N LYS A 3 -54.98 -7.97 -74.43
CA LYS A 3 -54.04 -6.87 -74.16
C LYS A 3 -53.94 -6.50 -72.67
N SER A 4 -52.70 -6.32 -72.23
CA SER A 4 -52.25 -5.60 -71.03
C SER A 4 -52.30 -4.08 -71.30
N THR A 5 -52.48 -3.23 -70.27
CA THR A 5 -51.77 -1.95 -70.05
C THR A 5 -52.11 -1.31 -68.68
N SER A 6 -51.11 -1.30 -67.78
CA SER A 6 -50.64 -0.27 -66.81
C SER A 6 -51.60 0.48 -65.88
N ILE A 7 -51.51 0.29 -64.54
CA ILE A 7 -50.59 0.94 -63.55
C ILE A 7 -50.99 2.40 -63.23
N MET A 8 -51.53 2.60 -62.02
CA MET A 8 -51.35 3.84 -61.27
C MET A 8 -51.15 3.48 -59.79
N VAL A 9 -49.98 3.85 -59.29
CA VAL A 9 -49.50 3.73 -57.90
C VAL A 9 -50.35 4.61 -56.98
N LEU A 10 -50.81 4.07 -55.85
CA LEU A 10 -51.15 4.85 -54.66
C LEU A 10 -50.55 4.17 -53.43
N MET A 11 -49.36 4.62 -53.06
CA MET A 11 -48.74 4.38 -51.75
C MET A 11 -49.44 5.25 -50.70
N LEU A 12 -50.19 4.66 -49.77
CA LEU A 12 -50.34 5.26 -48.42
C LEU A 12 -50.86 4.25 -47.39
N GLY A 13 -50.01 3.94 -46.40
CA GLY A 13 -50.46 3.61 -45.04
C GLY A 13 -50.60 2.13 -44.70
N LEU A 14 -49.49 1.39 -44.59
CA LEU A 14 -49.39 0.27 -43.65
C LEU A 14 -48.78 0.77 -42.36
N ALA A 15 -49.61 0.77 -41.32
CA ALA A 15 -49.29 1.17 -39.96
C ALA A 15 -48.30 0.21 -39.28
N ALA A 16 -47.68 0.74 -38.23
CA ALA A 16 -46.94 0.08 -37.16
C ALA A 16 -45.49 -0.33 -37.47
N SER A 17 -44.61 0.66 -37.51
CA SER A 17 -43.25 0.49 -36.98
C SER A 17 -43.34 0.27 -35.46
N SER A 18 -43.49 -0.99 -35.03
CA SER A 18 -43.35 -1.38 -33.63
C SER A 18 -41.88 -1.26 -33.21
N ALA A 19 -41.45 -0.06 -32.84
CA ALA A 19 -40.20 0.19 -32.14
C ALA A 19 -40.34 -0.27 -30.68
N ASN A 20 -40.28 -1.57 -30.43
CA ASN A 20 -40.26 -2.14 -29.08
C ASN A 20 -39.29 -3.33 -29.01
N ALA A 21 -38.04 -3.12 -29.44
CA ALA A 21 -36.95 -4.07 -29.22
C ALA A 21 -36.11 -3.74 -27.96
N GLY A 22 -36.16 -2.51 -27.45
CA GLY A 22 -35.26 -2.07 -26.37
C GLY A 22 -35.67 -2.49 -24.95
N PHE A 23 -36.98 -2.58 -24.66
CA PHE A 23 -37.44 -2.98 -23.32
C PHE A 23 -37.29 -4.49 -23.07
N LEU A 24 -37.50 -5.32 -24.10
CA LEU A 24 -37.33 -6.77 -24.03
C LEU A 24 -35.85 -7.18 -23.90
N ASP A 25 -34.95 -6.42 -24.53
CA ASP A 25 -33.49 -6.56 -24.40
C ASP A 25 -33.00 -6.15 -22.99
N SER A 26 -33.57 -5.08 -22.44
CA SER A 26 -33.27 -4.63 -21.06
C SER A 26 -33.67 -5.67 -20.00
N LEU A 27 -34.82 -6.33 -20.14
CA LEU A 27 -35.24 -7.39 -19.22
C LEU A 27 -34.37 -8.66 -19.34
N GLY A 28 -33.85 -8.97 -20.52
CA GLY A 28 -32.86 -10.03 -20.73
C GLY A 28 -31.53 -9.72 -20.03
N ALA A 29 -31.03 -8.50 -20.21
CA ALA A 29 -29.79 -8.03 -19.59
C ALA A 29 -29.86 -8.03 -18.06
N VAL A 30 -31.00 -7.66 -17.46
CA VAL A 30 -31.18 -7.72 -15.99
C VAL A 30 -31.12 -9.17 -15.48
N ARG A 31 -31.67 -10.14 -16.22
CA ARG A 31 -31.61 -11.55 -15.85
C ARG A 31 -30.18 -12.12 -15.95
N ASP A 32 -29.40 -11.68 -16.93
CA ASP A 32 -27.98 -12.07 -17.08
C ASP A 32 -27.07 -11.42 -16.02
N VAL A 33 -27.34 -10.17 -15.63
CA VAL A 33 -26.62 -9.49 -14.53
C VAL A 33 -26.89 -10.19 -13.19
N VAL A 34 -28.13 -10.61 -12.91
CA VAL A 34 -28.46 -11.35 -11.69
C VAL A 34 -27.80 -12.74 -11.67
N GLY A 35 -27.66 -13.40 -12.83
CA GLY A 35 -26.95 -14.68 -12.96
C GLY A 35 -25.44 -14.57 -12.76
N SER A 36 -24.79 -13.55 -13.33
CA SER A 36 -23.32 -13.36 -13.23
C SER A 36 -22.82 -12.94 -11.85
N ILE A 37 -23.68 -12.35 -11.01
CA ILE A 37 -23.39 -12.07 -9.60
C ILE A 37 -23.32 -13.39 -8.78
N GLY A 38 -24.14 -14.39 -9.12
CA GLY A 38 -24.15 -15.70 -8.47
C GLY A 38 -22.86 -16.51 -8.64
N TYR A 39 -22.22 -16.44 -9.81
CA TYR A 39 -20.96 -17.15 -10.10
C TYR A 39 -19.69 -16.36 -9.69
N THR A 40 -19.83 -15.06 -9.41
CA THR A 40 -18.73 -14.21 -8.92
C THR A 40 -18.51 -14.36 -7.41
N ALA A 41 -19.48 -14.88 -6.65
CA ALA A 41 -19.33 -15.11 -5.22
C ALA A 41 -18.28 -16.21 -4.91
N ASP A 42 -18.20 -17.28 -5.72
CA ASP A 42 -17.29 -18.41 -5.46
C ASP A 42 -15.83 -18.16 -5.90
N THR A 43 -15.61 -17.42 -6.99
CA THR A 43 -14.24 -17.10 -7.46
C THR A 43 -13.54 -16.09 -6.57
N VAL A 44 -14.27 -15.15 -5.97
CA VAL A 44 -13.71 -14.19 -5.00
C VAL A 44 -13.36 -14.88 -3.67
N SER A 45 -14.09 -15.93 -3.28
CA SER A 45 -13.80 -16.72 -2.07
C SER A 45 -12.47 -17.49 -2.18
N TYR A 46 -12.20 -18.11 -3.33
CA TYR A 46 -10.92 -18.80 -3.60
C TYR A 46 -9.73 -17.83 -3.66
N ALA A 47 -9.89 -16.66 -4.32
CA ALA A 47 -8.83 -15.65 -4.38
C ALA A 47 -8.55 -15.01 -3.01
N LYS A 48 -9.58 -14.84 -2.17
CA LYS A 48 -9.43 -14.33 -0.80
C LYS A 48 -8.70 -15.32 0.09
N ASN A 49 -8.86 -16.63 -0.12
CA ASN A 49 -8.15 -17.65 0.66
C ASN A 49 -6.69 -17.84 0.24
N SER A 50 -6.38 -17.84 -1.07
CA SER A 50 -5.00 -17.94 -1.57
C SER A 50 -4.15 -16.71 -1.24
N THR A 51 -4.75 -15.52 -1.25
CA THR A 51 -4.07 -14.28 -0.83
C THR A 51 -3.81 -14.27 0.67
N LYS A 52 -4.70 -14.88 1.48
CA LYS A 52 -4.50 -15.01 2.93
C LYS A 52 -3.34 -15.95 3.26
N GLU A 53 -3.22 -17.08 2.55
CA GLU A 53 -2.11 -18.02 2.68
C GLU A 53 -0.75 -17.42 2.25
N MET A 54 -0.73 -16.65 1.15
CA MET A 54 0.49 -15.95 0.71
C MET A 54 0.86 -14.81 1.65
N SER A 55 -0.12 -14.05 2.14
CA SER A 55 0.10 -13.00 3.12
C SER A 55 0.63 -13.56 4.45
N ASP A 56 0.19 -14.75 4.86
CA ASP A 56 0.66 -15.42 6.08
C ASP A 56 2.08 -15.98 5.92
N LYS A 57 2.36 -16.63 4.78
CA LYS A 57 3.72 -17.10 4.43
C LYS A 57 4.72 -15.96 4.23
N LEU A 58 4.27 -14.78 3.81
CA LEU A 58 5.08 -13.57 3.67
C LEU A 58 5.13 -12.73 4.97
N GLY A 59 4.47 -13.17 6.06
CA GLY A 59 4.47 -12.47 7.35
C GLY A 59 3.71 -11.13 7.35
N LEU A 60 2.82 -10.91 6.39
CA LEU A 60 2.03 -9.69 6.20
C LEU A 60 0.65 -9.74 6.88
N SER A 61 0.08 -10.92 7.17
CA SER A 61 -1.29 -11.06 7.73
C SER A 61 -1.40 -11.18 9.25
N GLY A 62 -0.30 -11.17 9.98
CA GLY A 62 -0.35 -11.38 11.43
C GLY A 62 0.87 -10.77 12.09
N LYS A 63 0.64 -9.66 12.79
CA LYS A 63 1.66 -8.96 13.59
C LYS A 63 2.66 -8.21 12.70
N THR A 64 2.19 -7.11 12.11
CA THR A 64 2.90 -5.88 12.43
C THR A 64 3.03 -5.88 13.95
N LYS A 65 4.24 -6.17 14.47
CA LYS A 65 4.65 -5.49 15.68
C LYS A 65 4.17 -4.07 15.44
N THR A 66 3.29 -3.58 16.29
CA THR A 66 2.97 -2.17 16.40
C THR A 66 4.30 -1.47 16.67
N VAL A 67 5.10 -1.30 15.62
CA VAL A 67 5.94 -0.14 15.50
C VAL A 67 4.89 0.91 15.24
N GLN A 68 4.43 1.45 16.36
CA GLN A 68 3.52 2.54 16.48
C GLN A 68 3.95 3.55 15.42
N GLU A 69 3.21 3.61 14.32
CA GLU A 69 3.19 4.78 13.46
C GLU A 69 2.53 5.88 14.30
N ASN A 70 3.32 6.40 15.23
CA ASN A 70 3.12 7.77 15.63
C ASN A 70 3.73 8.58 14.48
N SER A 71 2.88 9.27 13.74
CA SER A 71 3.26 10.36 12.83
C SER A 71 3.79 11.57 13.62
N GLN A 72 4.80 11.31 14.46
CA GLN A 72 5.79 12.21 15.03
C GLN A 72 7.10 11.40 14.99
N GLY A 73 7.99 11.74 14.05
CA GLY A 73 9.17 10.92 13.71
C GLY A 73 9.97 10.42 14.90
N GLY A 74 9.76 9.15 15.26
CA GLY A 74 10.54 8.41 16.25
C GLY A 74 11.53 7.48 15.55
N LEU A 75 12.75 7.41 16.08
CA LEU A 75 13.84 6.57 15.57
C LEU A 75 13.47 5.08 15.61
N ARG A 76 13.71 4.37 14.50
CA ARG A 76 13.52 2.90 14.38
C ARG A 76 14.88 2.22 14.30
N SER A 77 15.02 1.02 14.90
CA SER A 77 16.25 0.24 14.76
C SER A 77 16.57 0.02 13.27
N GLY A 78 17.81 0.28 12.88
CA GLY A 78 18.27 0.32 11.50
C GLY A 78 18.25 1.70 10.84
N ASP A 79 17.66 2.72 11.48
CA ASP A 79 17.70 4.08 10.95
C ASP A 79 19.13 4.62 10.90
N VAL A 80 19.45 5.25 9.78
CA VAL A 80 20.71 5.97 9.61
C VAL A 80 20.56 7.38 10.15
N LEU A 81 21.42 7.70 11.08
CA LEU A 81 21.50 8.96 11.80
C LEU A 81 22.78 9.70 11.41
N VAL A 82 22.71 11.02 11.59
CA VAL A 82 23.83 11.95 11.46
C VAL A 82 23.96 12.78 12.72
N SER A 83 25.18 13.15 13.08
CA SER A 83 25.38 14.03 14.22
C SER A 83 24.98 15.47 13.87
N LYS A 84 24.27 16.13 14.80
CA LYS A 84 23.94 17.56 14.68
C LYS A 84 25.14 18.45 15.02
N LEU A 85 26.10 17.91 15.76
CA LEU A 85 27.34 18.59 16.18
C LEU A 85 28.51 18.21 15.28
N ALA A 86 29.48 19.11 15.14
CA ALA A 86 30.77 18.81 14.49
C ALA A 86 31.53 17.67 15.20
N THR A 87 31.31 17.55 16.51
CA THR A 87 32.06 16.72 17.43
C THR A 87 31.07 16.10 18.42
N LEU A 88 30.63 14.88 18.15
CA LEU A 88 29.70 14.11 18.99
C LEU A 88 30.48 13.07 19.81
N LYS A 89 30.24 13.02 21.12
CA LYS A 89 30.92 12.04 21.99
C LYS A 89 30.18 10.70 21.96
N LEU A 90 30.92 9.63 21.70
CA LEU A 90 30.47 8.26 21.83
C LEU A 90 30.87 7.72 23.20
N TYR A 91 29.91 7.18 23.93
CA TYR A 91 30.13 6.57 25.24
C TYR A 91 29.98 5.06 25.15
N GLY A 92 30.67 4.32 26.03
CA GLY A 92 30.57 2.85 26.06
C GLY A 92 29.40 2.35 26.90
N ASP A 93 28.69 3.25 27.57
CA ASP A 93 27.65 2.93 28.55
C ASP A 93 26.58 4.03 28.60
N SER A 94 25.36 3.68 29.00
CA SER A 94 24.21 4.57 29.07
C SER A 94 24.31 5.65 30.17
N GLY A 95 25.29 5.55 31.07
CA GLY A 95 25.58 6.54 32.11
C GLY A 95 26.60 7.62 31.75
N LYS A 96 27.11 7.65 30.50
CA LYS A 96 28.23 8.55 30.07
C LYS A 96 29.53 8.36 30.85
N ASN A 97 29.67 7.25 31.58
CA ASN A 97 30.80 7.00 32.48
C ASN A 97 32.09 6.61 31.73
N LYS A 98 31.95 6.01 30.55
CA LYS A 98 33.08 5.56 29.73
C LYS A 98 33.05 6.27 28.40
N PHE A 99 34.05 7.10 28.13
CA PHE A 99 34.23 7.72 26.82
C PHE A 99 34.93 6.72 25.88
N VAL A 100 34.39 6.53 24.68
CA VAL A 100 34.97 5.63 23.66
C VAL A 100 35.73 6.45 22.64
N THR A 101 35.04 7.34 21.94
CA THR A 101 35.63 8.12 20.84
C THR A 101 34.75 9.32 20.50
N THR A 102 35.18 10.08 19.50
CA THR A 102 34.45 11.22 18.97
C THR A 102 34.08 11.02 17.50
N LEU A 103 32.82 11.30 17.20
CA LEU A 103 32.17 11.15 15.91
C LEU A 103 31.97 12.55 15.29
N GLY A 104 32.04 12.61 13.97
CA GLY A 104 31.81 13.85 13.22
C GLY A 104 30.48 13.84 12.46
N LYS A 105 30.11 14.97 11.85
CA LYS A 105 28.89 15.08 11.03
C LYS A 105 28.87 14.18 9.80
N ALA A 106 30.04 13.86 9.27
CA ALA A 106 30.18 12.99 8.10
C ALA A 106 30.06 11.50 8.46
N ASP A 107 30.11 11.18 9.75
CA ASP A 107 30.08 9.81 10.24
C ASP A 107 28.62 9.31 10.23
N ALA A 108 28.41 8.16 9.57
CA ALA A 108 27.10 7.52 9.54
C ALA A 108 26.91 6.70 10.82
N LEU A 109 25.81 6.97 11.51
CA LEU A 109 25.44 6.28 12.74
C LEU A 109 24.22 5.42 12.44
N VAL A 110 24.18 4.18 12.90
CA VAL A 110 23.00 3.32 12.74
C VAL A 110 22.39 3.10 14.10
N PHE A 111 21.11 3.42 14.26
CA PHE A 111 20.40 3.18 15.51
C PHE A 111 20.18 1.69 15.74
N MET A 112 20.59 1.17 16.89
CA MET A 112 20.48 -0.27 17.19
C MET A 112 19.15 -0.65 17.85
N GLY A 113 18.36 0.32 18.29
CA GLY A 113 17.03 0.09 18.86
C GLY A 113 16.96 0.19 20.39
N GLU A 114 18.10 0.36 21.06
CA GLU A 114 18.17 0.51 22.51
C GLU A 114 18.24 1.99 22.88
N GLU A 115 17.37 2.40 23.80
CA GLU A 115 17.32 3.76 24.34
C GLU A 115 17.26 3.68 25.86
N GLU A 116 18.17 4.38 26.54
CA GLU A 116 18.26 4.39 27.99
C GLU A 116 18.81 5.74 28.47
N ASN A 117 18.26 6.29 29.56
CA ASN A 117 18.74 7.55 30.15
C ASN A 117 18.83 8.74 29.17
N GLY A 118 17.97 8.79 28.14
CA GLY A 118 17.99 9.82 27.10
C GLY A 118 19.14 9.68 26.10
N MET A 119 19.81 8.54 26.11
CA MET A 119 20.83 8.14 25.16
C MET A 119 20.32 6.98 24.31
N ILE A 120 20.82 6.91 23.09
CA ILE A 120 20.51 5.86 22.13
C ILE A 120 21.77 5.08 21.82
N HIS A 121 21.61 3.78 21.62
CA HIS A 121 22.69 2.90 21.20
C HIS A 121 22.85 2.96 19.68
N VAL A 122 24.05 3.28 19.23
CA VAL A 122 24.37 3.46 17.82
C VAL A 122 25.66 2.74 17.44
N SER A 123 25.69 2.23 16.21
CA SER A 123 26.89 1.66 15.60
C SER A 123 27.43 2.58 14.52
N SER A 124 28.74 2.79 14.50
CA SER A 124 29.47 3.59 13.52
C SER A 124 30.72 2.84 13.06
N ASP A 125 31.34 3.30 11.97
CA ASP A 125 32.64 2.83 11.50
C ASP A 125 33.73 2.87 12.59
N LYS A 126 33.65 3.83 13.51
CA LYS A 126 34.61 3.98 14.62
C LYS A 126 34.32 3.08 15.83
N GLY A 127 33.24 2.31 15.77
CA GLY A 127 32.77 1.43 16.82
C GLY A 127 31.34 1.72 17.28
N GLU A 128 30.92 0.94 18.26
CA GLU A 128 29.57 0.93 18.81
C GLU A 128 29.53 1.61 20.19
N GLY A 129 28.43 2.29 20.48
CA GLY A 129 28.24 2.92 21.78
C GLY A 129 27.00 3.81 21.88
N TRP A 130 26.92 4.53 22.98
CA TRP A 130 25.81 5.36 23.40
C TRP A 130 26.04 6.82 23.05
N VAL A 131 25.04 7.46 22.43
CA VAL A 131 25.05 8.88 22.11
C VAL A 131 23.77 9.56 22.61
N GLN A 132 23.82 10.87 22.83
CA GLN A 132 22.64 11.59 23.30
C GLN A 132 21.62 11.74 22.16
N LYS A 133 20.38 11.29 22.40
CA LYS A 133 19.25 11.41 21.48
C LYS A 133 19.06 12.80 20.87
N PRO A 134 19.11 13.93 21.63
CA PRO A 134 18.90 15.26 21.03
C PRO A 134 20.06 15.74 20.12
N LEU A 135 21.21 15.06 20.14
CA LEU A 135 22.39 15.45 19.38
C LEU A 135 22.51 14.72 18.04
N VAL A 136 21.58 13.82 17.74
CA VAL A 136 21.49 13.09 16.47
C VAL A 136 20.20 13.46 15.75
N ALA A 137 20.22 13.33 14.43
CA ALA A 137 19.05 13.48 13.59
C ALA A 137 19.02 12.35 12.57
N LEU A 138 17.82 12.01 12.09
CA LEU A 138 17.67 11.12 10.94
C LEU A 138 18.34 11.76 9.71
N ARG A 139 19.08 10.95 8.96
CA ARG A 139 19.78 11.41 7.74
C ARG A 139 18.83 11.71 6.59
#